data_AF-Q0RD45-F1
#
_entry.id   AF-Q0RD45-F1
#
_cell.length_a   1.000
_cell.length_b   1.000
_cell.length_c   1.000
_cell.angle_alpha   90.00
_cell.angle_beta   90.00
_cell.angle_gamma   90.00
#
_symmetry.space_group_name_H-M   'P 1'
#
loop_
_entity.id
_entity.type
_entity.pdbx_description
1 polymer ?
#
loop_
_entity_poly.entity_id
_entity_poly.type
_entity_poly.pdbx_seq_one_letter_code
_entity_poly.pdbx_strand_id
1 'polypeptide(L)' 'MGSHEACARARELEPPRYCRVCRRRLVVQVTPAGWSARCTEHGLKTATNA' A
#
# COMPACT_ATOMS: atom_id res chain seq x y z
N MET A 1 -11.96 -4.98 24.36
CA MET A 1 -12.05 -4.18 23.13
C MET A 1 -11.15 -2.97 23.30
N GLY A 2 -10.18 -2.77 22.41
CA GLY A 2 -9.25 -1.64 22.45
C GLY A 2 -9.30 -0.87 21.14
N SER A 3 -8.75 0.35 21.14
CA SER A 3 -8.59 1.18 19.95
C SER A 3 -7.55 0.54 19.03
N HIS A 4 -7.98 -0.14 17.96
CA HIS A 4 -7.08 -0.74 16.97
C HIS A 4 -6.36 0.32 16.09
N GLU A 5 -6.13 1.52 16.61
CA GLU A 5 -5.55 2.67 15.90
C GLU A 5 -4.10 2.43 15.46
N ALA A 6 -3.28 1.84 16.34
CA ALA A 6 -1.92 1.44 16.00
C ALA A 6 -1.90 0.34 14.92
N CYS A 7 -2.85 -0.61 14.97
CA CYS A 7 -3.01 -1.65 13.96
C CYS A 7 -3.45 -1.05 12.61
N ALA A 8 -4.37 -0.08 12.62
CA ALA A 8 -4.82 0.60 11.41
C ALA A 8 -3.66 1.35 10.74
N ARG A 9 -2.87 2.09 11.52
CA ARG A 9 -1.64 2.75 11.03
C ARG A 9 -0.60 1.78 10.49
N ALA A 10 -0.37 0.65 11.17
CA ALA A 10 0.57 -0.35 10.68
C ALA A 10 0.15 -0.90 9.30
N ARG A 11 -1.15 -1.07 9.07
CA ARG A 11 -1.70 -1.59 7.82
C ARG A 11 -1.57 -0.63 6.64
N GLU A 12 -1.47 0.67 6.89
CA GLU A 12 -1.20 1.67 5.86
C GLU A 12 0.24 1.56 5.32
N LEU A 13 1.18 1.08 6.15
CA LEU A 13 2.57 0.85 5.77
C LEU A 13 2.77 -0.48 5.03
N GLU A 14 1.76 -1.35 4.96
CA GLU A 14 1.82 -2.59 4.20
C GLU A 14 1.47 -2.35 2.72
N PRO A 15 2.44 -2.45 1.79
CA PRO A 15 2.15 -2.26 0.37
C PRO A 15 1.24 -3.37 -0.18
N PRO A 16 0.24 -3.05 -1.02
CA PRO A 16 -0.62 -4.04 -1.64
C PRO A 16 0.18 -4.88 -2.65
N ARG A 17 -0.06 -6.20 -2.62
CA ARG A 17 0.58 -7.14 -3.56
C ARG A 17 -0.10 -7.16 -4.93
N TYR A 18 -1.41 -6.88 -4.97
CA TYR A 18 -2.24 -7.03 -6.16
C TYR A 18 -3.13 -5.80 -6.41
N CYS A 19 -3.43 -5.54 -7.68
CA CYS A 19 -4.39 -4.51 -8.08
C CYS A 19 -5.80 -4.91 -7.65
N ARG A 20 -6.52 -4.00 -6.97
CA ARG A 20 -7.92 -4.23 -6.55
C ARG A 20 -8.91 -4.31 -7.72
N VAL A 21 -8.49 -3.88 -8.93
CA VAL A 21 -9.33 -3.89 -10.14
C VAL A 21 -9.12 -5.17 -10.96
N CYS A 22 -7.88 -5.45 -11.39
CA CYS A 22 -7.59 -6.59 -12.28
C CYS A 22 -6.83 -7.75 -11.63
N ARG A 23 -6.53 -7.68 -10.33
CA ARG A 23 -5.79 -8.70 -9.57
C ARG A 23 -4.38 -9.03 -10.08
N ARG A 24 -3.83 -8.27 -11.03
CA ARG A 24 -2.41 -8.38 -11.42
C ARG A 24 -1.50 -7.95 -10.28
N ARG A 25 -0.31 -8.57 -10.21
CA ARG A 25 0.73 -8.22 -9.24
C ARG A 25 1.22 -6.79 -9.50
N LEU A 26 1.43 -6.02 -8.43
CA LEU A 26 1.93 -4.65 -8.49
C LEU A 26 3.46 -4.65 -8.45
N VAL A 27 4.06 -3.66 -9.13
CA VAL A 27 5.47 -3.30 -8.92
C VAL A 27 5.53 -2.37 -7.72
N VAL A 28 6.10 -2.86 -6.62
CA VAL A 28 6.18 -2.14 -5.35
C VAL A 28 7.60 -1.59 -5.14
N GLN A 29 7.71 -0.34 -4.72
CA GLN A 29 8.94 0.29 -4.24
C GLN A 29 8.72 0.77 -2.80
N VAL A 30 9.57 0.30 -1.88
CA VAL A 30 9.51 0.66 -0.46
C VAL A 30 10.63 1.64 -0.16
N THR A 31 10.33 2.70 0.57
CA THR A 31 11.29 3.69 1.05
C THR A 31 11.10 3.87 2.56
N PRO A 32 12.06 4.48 3.28
CA PRO A 32 11.87 4.77 4.71
C PRO A 32 10.65 5.66 5.02
N ALA A 33 10.19 6.47 4.05
CA ALA A 33 9.06 7.38 4.21
C ALA A 33 7.69 6.77 3.82
N GLY A 34 7.67 5.57 3.23
CA GLY A 34 6.44 4.92 2.78
C GLY A 34 6.67 3.97 1.61
N TRP A 35 5.67 3.84 0.74
CA TRP A 35 5.76 2.96 -0.42
C TRP A 35 4.97 3.47 -1.61
N SER A 36 5.36 3.01 -2.79
CA SER A 36 4.62 3.18 -4.04
C SER A 36 4.38 1.83 -4.69
N ALA A 37 3.22 1.66 -5.33
CA ALA A 37 2.78 0.42 -5.95
C ALA A 37 2.10 0.71 -7.29
N ARG A 38 2.67 0.22 -8.40
CA ARG A 38 2.16 0.48 -9.75
C ARG A 38 1.57 -0.77 -10.38
N CYS A 39 0.35 -0.65 -10.90
CA CYS A 39 -0.26 -1.61 -11.80
C CYS A 39 0.10 -1.24 -13.24
N THR A 40 0.45 -2.23 -14.06
CA THR A 40 0.73 -2.03 -15.49
C THR A 40 -0.44 -1.38 -16.23
N GLU A 41 -1.68 -1.83 -15.94
CA GLU A 41 -2.88 -1.36 -16.63
C GLU A 41 -3.56 -0.17 -15.94
N HIS A 42 -3.55 -0.12 -14.60
CA HIS A 42 -4.37 0.83 -13.82
C HIS A 42 -3.57 1.95 -13.15
N GLY A 43 -2.24 1.98 -13.31
CA GLY A 43 -1.41 3.06 -12.80
C GLY A 43 -0.99 2.94 -11.33
N LEU A 44 -0.55 4.07 -10.75
CA LEU A 44 0.18 4.16 -9.49
C LEU A 44 -0.74 4.32 -8.27
N LYS A 45 -0.36 3.70 -7.15
CA LYS A 45 -0.89 3.94 -5.80
C LYS A 45 0.27 4.22 -4.85
N THR A 46 0.12 5.18 -3.95
CA THR A 46 1.17 5.57 -2.98
C THR A 46 0.58 5.65 -1.59
N ALA A 47 1.40 5.35 -0.58
CA ALA A 47 1.15 5.74 0.80
C ALA A 47 2.42 6.39 1.35
N THR A 48 2.25 7.52 2.04
CA THR A 48 3.31 8.28 2.67
C THR A 48 2.89 8.52 4.12
N ASN A 49 3.83 8.39 5.07
CA ASN A 49 3.59 8.86 6.43
C ASN A 49 3.62 10.40 6.40
N ALA A 50 2.46 11.03 6.55
CA ALA A 50 2.36 12.44 6.91
C ALA A 50 2.21 12.55 8.44
#